data_AF-A0A1H1SNQ7-F1
#
_entry.id   AF-A0A1H1SNQ7-F1
#
_cell.length_a   1.000
_cell.length_b   1.000
_cell.length_c   1.000
_cell.angle_alpha   90.00
_cell.angle_beta   90.00
_cell.angle_gamma   90.00
#
_symmetry.space_group_name_H-M   'P 1'
#
loop_
_entity.id
_entity.type
_entity.pdbx_description
1 polymer ?
#
loop_
_entity_poly.entity_id
_entity_poly.type
_entity_poly.pdbx_seq_one_letter_code
_entity_poly.pdbx_strand_id
1 'polypeptide(L)'
;MSFLAKRPSSRRALIIQRAAAITTVLGLVAALVTTSAQAAPAAVSILDHRVKPEVAVDPDRSSVELGVKWSSSVSGSVSALQFYRSAAQHRAYTGSLWSASGARLAKVTFPASSATGWQTAKLSKPVAVAKGKTLVASYYAAGGAYAATSGAFRSSMSSHGLSVPADGGVYRYGRASGFPAESYQGTNYFVDVVFKPKADASPPTPSASPTPPSAKPTKPTPVTGDATTAKAGWTVDVSTVGLAPLGLSCASMPTYTGSSKVPAGSRISGVRIDGGLDLSAGDIIVEKSCIQPTTAGAGMPIVSTTNYDTMKITTKKVIIRNSEIDGSKLDTKSAAQATAFLGIADLVGNYVHGFGSGIALMNTGTTLDSLIERNYVTDLIAWGDPATNGNHSDGFTVRDFSASSKPNRQLVVRNNRFDCRSGNDTGALFIQTYAGPIDNVLIEGNLLEGDNYQLQLNDLYYRYSNIRAINNRMTGTGYGPLNVQGGPGFAQFIGNAIYSAGAADGKGRGVDQ
;
A
#
# COMPACT_ATOMS: atom_id res chain seq x y z
N MET A 1 73.49 69.60 16.03
CA MET A 1 72.91 68.46 15.29
C MET A 1 71.81 69.02 14.40
N SER A 2 72.22 69.56 13.25
CA SER A 2 71.90 69.08 11.89
C SER A 2 70.47 69.39 11.45
N PHE A 3 70.27 70.58 10.84
CA PHE A 3 70.17 70.85 9.37
C PHE A 3 68.84 70.33 8.78
N LEU A 4 68.10 70.96 7.86
CA LEU A 4 67.96 72.31 7.29
C LEU A 4 66.78 72.19 6.28
N ALA A 5 66.18 73.32 5.92
CA ALA A 5 65.07 73.49 4.96
C ALA A 5 65.23 72.83 3.56
N LYS A 6 64.09 72.53 2.89
CA LYS A 6 63.67 73.09 1.57
C LYS A 6 62.44 72.38 0.95
N ARG A 7 61.48 73.17 0.44
CA ARG A 7 60.57 72.86 -0.70
C ARG A 7 61.36 73.03 -2.03
N PRO A 8 60.81 72.85 -3.24
CA PRO A 8 60.01 71.79 -3.88
C PRO A 8 60.65 71.34 -5.23
N SER A 9 59.91 70.57 -6.04
CA SER A 9 59.91 70.58 -7.53
C SER A 9 60.75 69.59 -8.36
N SER A 10 60.21 69.34 -9.56
CA SER A 10 60.76 68.74 -10.79
C SER A 10 60.57 67.22 -10.94
N ARG A 11 59.59 66.77 -11.73
CA ARG A 11 59.59 66.63 -13.21
C ARG A 11 60.69 65.69 -13.70
N ARG A 12 60.26 64.50 -14.17
CA ARG A 12 60.82 63.59 -15.20
C ARG A 12 60.54 62.15 -14.72
N ALA A 13 59.96 61.22 -15.46
CA ALA A 13 59.46 61.23 -16.82
C ALA A 13 58.30 60.23 -16.88
N LEU A 14 57.36 60.55 -17.77
CA LEU A 14 56.33 59.69 -18.32
C LEU A 14 56.96 58.44 -18.96
N ILE A 15 56.12 57.43 -19.29
CA ILE A 15 56.36 56.29 -20.20
C ILE A 15 56.84 55.06 -19.36
N ILE A 16 56.08 53.97 -19.08
CA ILE A 16 55.24 53.10 -19.91
C ILE A 16 54.31 52.20 -19.04
N GLN A 17 53.07 51.99 -19.53
CA GLN A 17 52.11 50.87 -19.33
C GLN A 17 51.33 50.64 -18.01
N ARG A 18 50.08 51.11 -18.09
CA ARG A 18 48.79 50.46 -17.74
C ARG A 18 48.82 49.01 -17.20
N ALA A 19 48.25 48.81 -16.01
CA ALA A 19 47.01 48.04 -15.81
C ALA A 19 46.50 48.21 -14.37
N ALA A 20 45.21 48.49 -14.23
CA ALA A 20 44.53 48.71 -12.95
C ALA A 20 44.39 47.40 -12.17
N ALA A 21 44.83 47.38 -10.92
CA ALA A 21 44.41 46.38 -9.94
C ALA A 21 43.13 46.88 -9.27
N ILE A 22 41.98 46.49 -9.81
CA ILE A 22 40.70 46.53 -9.08
C ILE A 22 40.65 45.22 -8.29
N THR A 23 40.82 45.31 -6.98
CA THR A 23 40.69 44.18 -6.07
C THR A 23 39.20 43.84 -5.92
N THR A 24 38.70 42.89 -6.70
CA THR A 24 37.39 42.28 -6.50
C THR A 24 37.45 41.34 -5.30
N VAL A 25 36.70 41.65 -4.24
CA VAL A 25 36.43 40.70 -3.15
C VAL A 25 35.35 39.73 -3.66
N LEU A 26 35.77 38.54 -4.10
CA LEU A 26 34.86 37.43 -4.37
C LEU A 26 34.64 36.67 -3.05
N GLY A 27 33.51 36.91 -2.39
CA GLY A 27 33.08 36.09 -1.26
C GLY A 27 32.72 34.69 -1.75
N LEU A 28 33.58 33.71 -1.46
CA LEU A 28 33.32 32.30 -1.74
C LEU A 28 32.35 31.77 -0.68
N VAL A 29 31.06 31.69 -0.99
CA VAL A 29 30.12 30.91 -0.17
C VAL A 29 30.29 29.45 -0.55
N ALA A 30 31.12 28.73 0.22
CA ALA A 30 31.17 27.28 0.15
C ALA A 30 29.89 26.72 0.81
N ALA A 31 28.91 26.32 -0.01
CA ALA A 31 27.79 25.54 0.48
C ALA A 31 28.31 24.18 0.97
N LEU A 32 28.23 23.93 2.28
CA LEU A 32 28.44 22.60 2.84
C LEU A 32 27.32 21.69 2.31
N VAL A 33 27.61 20.89 1.30
CA VAL A 33 26.77 19.74 0.95
C VAL A 33 27.09 18.66 1.97
N THR A 34 26.32 18.62 3.05
CA THR A 34 26.29 17.43 3.91
C THR A 34 25.58 16.32 3.14
N THR A 35 26.34 15.44 2.49
CA THR A 35 25.81 14.16 2.01
C THR A 35 25.43 13.33 3.23
N SER A 36 24.13 13.31 3.56
CA SER A 36 23.61 12.28 4.45
C SER A 36 23.83 10.93 3.75
N ALA A 37 24.77 10.13 4.24
CA ALA A 37 24.92 8.75 3.79
C ALA A 37 23.60 8.03 4.08
N GLN A 38 22.81 7.73 3.03
CA GLN A 38 21.61 6.92 3.14
C GLN A 38 22.02 5.60 3.80
N ALA A 39 21.46 5.29 4.96
CA ALA A 39 21.72 4.03 5.64
C ALA A 39 21.44 2.88 4.67
N ALA A 40 22.39 1.95 4.54
CA ALA A 40 22.19 0.78 3.68
C ALA A 40 20.93 0.05 4.13
N PRO A 41 20.04 -0.36 3.20
CA PRO A 41 18.81 -1.05 3.57
C PRO A 41 19.12 -2.28 4.42
N ALA A 42 18.32 -2.48 5.47
CA ALA A 42 18.49 -3.61 6.38
C ALA A 42 18.32 -4.95 5.63
N ALA A 43 19.00 -5.98 6.12
CA ALA A 43 18.80 -7.32 5.58
C ALA A 43 17.43 -7.86 5.98
N VAL A 44 16.79 -8.59 5.07
CA VAL A 44 15.44 -9.16 5.23
C VAL A 44 15.43 -10.66 4.93
N SER A 45 14.44 -11.37 5.45
CA SER A 45 14.19 -12.80 5.25
C SER A 45 12.81 -13.02 4.61
N ILE A 46 12.54 -14.21 4.08
CA ILE A 46 11.25 -14.58 3.46
C ILE A 46 10.19 -14.80 4.56
N LEU A 47 10.55 -15.51 5.62
CA LEU A 47 9.67 -15.94 6.69
C LEU A 47 9.87 -15.07 7.94
N ASP A 48 8.79 -14.84 8.69
CA ASP A 48 8.91 -14.35 10.07
C ASP A 48 9.45 -15.49 10.94
N HIS A 49 10.63 -15.29 11.54
CA HIS A 49 11.28 -16.28 12.40
C HIS A 49 10.52 -16.60 13.70
N ARG A 50 9.42 -15.89 13.99
CA ARG A 50 8.46 -16.24 15.06
C ARG A 50 7.54 -17.40 14.67
N VAL A 51 7.34 -17.65 13.38
CA VAL A 51 6.53 -18.77 12.89
C VAL A 51 7.16 -20.09 13.33
N LYS A 52 6.34 -20.97 13.90
CA LYS A 52 6.74 -22.30 14.36
C LYS A 52 6.25 -23.37 13.39
N PRO A 53 7.03 -24.43 13.15
CA PRO A 53 6.55 -25.58 12.40
C PRO A 53 5.37 -26.25 13.11
N GLU A 54 4.30 -26.51 12.37
CA GLU A 54 3.20 -27.37 12.81
C GLU A 54 3.72 -28.79 13.11
N VAL A 55 4.56 -29.33 12.22
CA VAL A 55 5.30 -30.57 12.44
C VAL A 55 6.74 -30.23 12.82
N ALA A 56 7.02 -30.28 14.12
CA ALA A 56 8.33 -29.94 14.67
C ALA A 56 9.42 -30.96 14.30
N VAL A 57 9.05 -32.24 14.14
CA VAL A 57 9.93 -33.34 13.70
C VAL A 57 9.12 -34.28 12.81
N ASP A 58 9.33 -34.19 11.50
CA ASP A 58 8.71 -35.11 10.54
C ASP A 58 9.23 -36.54 10.76
N PRO A 59 8.39 -37.60 10.66
CA PRO A 59 8.81 -38.98 10.86
C PRO A 59 9.70 -39.54 9.74
N ASP A 60 9.82 -38.87 8.59
CA ASP A 60 10.70 -39.32 7.50
C ASP A 60 12.17 -39.39 7.94
N ARG A 61 12.84 -40.48 7.60
CA ARG A 61 14.26 -40.74 7.89
C ARG A 61 15.11 -40.89 6.64
N SER A 62 14.51 -40.73 5.47
CA SER A 62 15.21 -40.76 4.20
C SER A 62 16.01 -39.48 4.01
N SER A 63 17.18 -39.60 3.39
CA SER A 63 17.95 -38.41 3.04
C SER A 63 17.26 -37.60 1.94
N VAL A 64 17.07 -36.31 2.21
CA VAL A 64 16.28 -35.41 1.38
C VAL A 64 16.91 -34.01 1.34
N GLU A 65 16.91 -33.37 0.17
CA GLU A 65 17.15 -31.93 0.04
C GLU A 65 15.80 -31.21 0.12
N LEU A 66 15.70 -30.18 0.95
CA LEU A 66 14.49 -29.43 1.21
C LEU A 66 14.76 -27.95 0.97
N GLY A 67 13.79 -27.22 0.44
CA GLY A 67 14.03 -25.84 0.05
C GLY A 67 12.77 -25.03 -0.24
N VAL A 68 13.04 -23.79 -0.62
CA VAL A 68 12.04 -22.79 -1.02
C VAL A 68 12.49 -22.14 -2.33
N LYS A 69 11.60 -22.13 -3.32
CA LYS A 69 11.67 -21.29 -4.52
C LYS A 69 11.29 -19.88 -4.12
N TRP A 70 12.09 -18.89 -4.49
CA TRP A 70 11.79 -17.50 -4.19
C TRP A 70 12.34 -16.56 -5.26
N SER A 71 11.85 -15.33 -5.27
CA SER A 71 12.35 -14.24 -6.13
C SER A 71 12.35 -12.94 -5.35
N SER A 72 13.16 -11.95 -5.75
CA SER A 72 13.13 -10.61 -5.16
C SER A 72 12.55 -9.59 -6.13
N SER A 73 11.78 -8.63 -5.62
CA SER A 73 11.24 -7.49 -6.36
C SER A 73 12.29 -6.41 -6.68
N VAL A 74 13.49 -6.51 -6.11
CA VAL A 74 14.62 -5.59 -6.32
C VAL A 74 15.91 -6.38 -6.57
N SER A 75 16.92 -5.72 -7.14
CA SER A 75 18.26 -6.31 -7.18
C SER A 75 18.90 -6.21 -5.80
N GLY A 76 19.77 -7.15 -5.45
CA GLY A 76 20.42 -7.17 -4.15
C GLY A 76 21.44 -8.29 -4.04
N SER A 77 21.70 -8.74 -2.82
CA SER A 77 22.57 -9.89 -2.58
C SER A 77 22.10 -10.76 -1.43
N VAL A 78 22.21 -12.07 -1.58
CA VAL A 78 22.06 -13.01 -0.46
C VAL A 78 23.37 -13.03 0.31
N SER A 79 23.31 -12.87 1.63
CA SER A 79 24.48 -12.83 2.51
C SER A 79 24.57 -14.03 3.47
N ALA A 80 23.46 -14.73 3.72
CA ALA A 80 23.43 -15.97 4.48
C ALA A 80 22.25 -16.85 4.03
N LEU A 81 22.33 -18.14 4.33
CA LEU A 81 21.20 -19.07 4.27
C LEU A 81 20.76 -19.42 5.68
N GLN A 82 19.49 -19.76 5.82
CA GLN A 82 18.88 -20.11 7.09
C GLN A 82 18.04 -21.38 6.93
N PHE A 83 17.98 -22.18 8.00
CA PHE A 83 16.99 -23.26 8.10
C PHE A 83 16.58 -23.47 9.56
N TYR A 84 15.39 -24.00 9.78
CA TYR A 84 14.94 -24.40 11.11
C TYR A 84 15.44 -25.80 11.46
N ARG A 85 16.31 -25.91 12.46
CA ARG A 85 16.81 -27.19 12.95
C ARG A 85 15.79 -27.83 13.87
N SER A 86 15.34 -29.03 13.53
CA SER A 86 14.44 -29.81 14.39
C SER A 86 15.18 -30.35 15.62
N ALA A 87 14.43 -30.80 16.62
CA ALA A 87 15.00 -31.40 17.82
C ALA A 87 15.72 -32.74 17.56
N ALA A 88 15.51 -33.39 16.41
CA ALA A 88 16.17 -34.65 16.04
C ALA A 88 17.44 -34.44 15.17
N GLN A 89 17.73 -33.20 14.79
CA GLN A 89 18.81 -32.87 13.85
C GLN A 89 20.04 -32.32 14.59
N HIS A 90 21.02 -33.17 14.88
CA HIS A 90 22.21 -32.78 15.67
C HIS A 90 23.51 -32.63 14.89
N ARG A 91 23.57 -33.15 13.65
CA ARG A 91 24.79 -33.19 12.84
C ARG A 91 25.04 -31.86 12.11
N ALA A 92 26.16 -31.78 11.41
CA ALA A 92 26.37 -30.69 10.45
C ALA A 92 25.51 -30.91 9.20
N TYR A 93 24.95 -29.83 8.66
CA TYR A 93 24.09 -29.86 7.46
C TYR A 93 24.64 -28.93 6.38
N THR A 94 24.41 -29.27 5.13
CA THR A 94 24.82 -28.44 3.99
C THR A 94 23.65 -27.58 3.54
N GLY A 95 23.86 -26.26 3.42
CA GLY A 95 22.94 -25.34 2.76
C GLY A 95 23.39 -25.00 1.34
N SER A 96 22.46 -24.78 0.43
CA SER A 96 22.74 -24.48 -0.97
C SER A 96 21.81 -23.39 -1.51
N LEU A 97 22.37 -22.48 -2.30
CA LEU A 97 21.62 -21.53 -3.12
C LEU A 97 21.78 -21.90 -4.58
N TRP A 98 20.68 -21.95 -5.33
CA TRP A 98 20.63 -22.40 -6.71
C TRP A 98 19.98 -21.37 -7.63
N SER A 99 20.39 -21.36 -8.89
CA SER A 99 19.59 -20.75 -9.96
C SER A 99 18.33 -21.57 -10.22
N ALA A 100 17.34 -20.98 -10.91
CA ALA A 100 16.16 -21.71 -11.39
C ALA A 100 16.49 -22.89 -12.32
N SER A 101 17.64 -22.86 -13.01
CA SER A 101 18.11 -23.94 -13.89
C SER A 101 18.89 -25.05 -13.17
N GLY A 102 19.05 -24.96 -11.85
CA GLY A 102 19.74 -25.98 -11.05
C GLY A 102 21.26 -25.80 -10.89
N ALA A 103 21.83 -24.67 -11.32
CA ALA A 103 23.24 -24.38 -11.07
C ALA A 103 23.44 -23.91 -9.62
N ARG A 104 24.41 -24.50 -8.90
CA ARG A 104 24.69 -24.11 -7.51
C ARG A 104 25.49 -22.80 -7.48
N LEU A 105 24.89 -21.75 -6.93
CA LEU A 105 25.48 -20.41 -6.83
C LEU A 105 26.30 -20.23 -5.54
N ALA A 106 25.89 -20.89 -4.46
CA ALA A 106 26.64 -20.92 -3.21
C ALA A 106 26.37 -22.20 -2.41
N LYS A 107 27.31 -22.51 -1.51
CA LYS A 107 27.23 -23.61 -0.54
C LYS A 107 27.72 -23.12 0.82
N VAL A 108 27.02 -23.52 1.88
CA VAL A 108 27.42 -23.27 3.27
C VAL A 108 27.32 -24.53 4.11
N THR A 109 28.01 -24.51 5.25
CA THR A 109 27.88 -25.55 6.27
C THR A 109 27.21 -24.95 7.50
N PHE A 110 26.12 -25.56 7.94
CA PHE A 110 25.57 -25.34 9.27
C PHE A 110 26.27 -26.31 10.24
N PRO A 111 27.00 -25.82 11.25
CA PRO A 111 27.72 -26.66 12.20
C PRO A 111 26.81 -27.65 12.95
N ALA A 112 27.40 -28.70 13.53
CA ALA A 112 26.68 -29.58 14.46
C ALA A 112 26.21 -28.76 15.67
N SER A 113 24.97 -28.99 16.10
CA SER A 113 24.34 -28.26 17.19
C SER A 113 23.18 -29.06 17.76
N SER A 114 23.00 -29.01 19.09
CA SER A 114 21.83 -29.53 19.79
C SER A 114 20.68 -28.51 19.90
N ALA A 115 20.91 -27.25 19.52
CA ALA A 115 19.89 -26.21 19.63
C ALA A 115 18.80 -26.36 18.56
N THR A 116 17.54 -26.43 18.97
CA THR A 116 16.39 -26.40 18.08
C THR A 116 16.05 -24.97 17.67
N GLY A 117 15.63 -24.78 16.41
CA GLY A 117 15.19 -23.48 15.89
C GLY A 117 16.05 -22.95 14.75
N TRP A 118 15.81 -21.69 14.38
CA TRP A 118 16.47 -21.04 13.26
C TRP A 118 17.99 -21.01 13.40
N GLN A 119 18.66 -21.58 12.40
CA GLN A 119 20.11 -21.55 12.24
C GLN A 119 20.45 -20.64 11.08
N THR A 120 21.54 -19.87 11.19
CA THR A 120 22.01 -18.98 10.14
C THR A 120 23.46 -19.30 9.79
N ALA A 121 23.75 -19.49 8.50
CA ALA A 121 25.11 -19.70 7.99
C ALA A 121 25.43 -18.65 6.92
N LYS A 122 26.43 -17.81 7.20
CA LYS A 122 26.88 -16.75 6.29
C LYS A 122 27.55 -17.33 5.05
N LEU A 123 27.28 -16.72 3.89
CA LEU A 123 28.02 -17.02 2.66
C LEU A 123 29.43 -16.42 2.76
N SER A 124 30.44 -17.11 2.23
CA SER A 124 31.82 -16.57 2.15
C SER A 124 31.92 -15.36 1.23
N LYS A 125 31.06 -15.31 0.21
CA LYS A 125 30.84 -14.16 -0.67
C LYS A 125 29.33 -13.98 -0.88
N PRO A 126 28.78 -12.77 -0.70
CA PRO A 126 27.39 -12.52 -1.03
C PRO A 126 27.10 -12.84 -2.50
N VAL A 127 25.97 -13.49 -2.77
CA VAL A 127 25.54 -13.82 -4.14
C VAL A 127 24.62 -12.74 -4.64
N ALA A 128 24.98 -12.09 -5.74
CA ALA A 128 24.13 -11.09 -6.38
C ALA A 128 22.85 -11.72 -6.92
N VAL A 129 21.73 -11.05 -6.69
CA VAL A 129 20.41 -11.43 -7.17
C VAL A 129 19.86 -10.28 -7.98
N ALA A 130 19.46 -10.55 -9.22
CA ALA A 130 18.75 -9.58 -10.03
C ALA A 130 17.25 -9.63 -9.74
N LYS A 131 16.60 -8.48 -9.83
CA LYS A 131 15.14 -8.35 -9.74
C LYS A 131 14.42 -9.40 -10.59
N GLY A 132 13.40 -10.03 -10.02
CA GLY A 132 12.49 -10.97 -10.68
C GLY A 132 13.11 -12.32 -11.03
N LYS A 133 14.37 -12.60 -10.65
CA LYS A 133 14.98 -13.92 -10.89
C LYS A 133 14.57 -14.88 -9.80
N THR A 134 14.02 -16.03 -10.22
CA THR A 134 13.74 -17.14 -9.31
C THR A 134 15.03 -17.86 -8.92
N LEU A 135 15.20 -18.07 -7.62
CA LEU A 135 16.26 -18.85 -7.00
C LEU A 135 15.65 -19.92 -6.10
N VAL A 136 16.47 -20.90 -5.71
CA VAL A 136 16.08 -21.90 -4.70
C VAL A 136 17.09 -21.84 -3.57
N ALA A 137 16.63 -21.61 -2.34
CA ALA A 137 17.42 -21.85 -1.14
C ALA A 137 17.04 -23.22 -0.58
N SER A 138 18.03 -23.98 -0.11
CA SER A 138 17.80 -25.36 0.35
C SER A 138 18.82 -25.80 1.40
N TYR A 139 18.51 -26.89 2.09
CA TYR A 139 19.47 -27.65 2.88
C TYR A 139 19.29 -29.15 2.68
N TYR A 140 20.39 -29.89 2.81
CA TYR A 140 20.42 -31.34 2.68
C TYR A 140 20.30 -32.00 4.04
N ALA A 141 19.13 -32.56 4.35
CA ALA A 141 18.85 -33.32 5.56
C ALA A 141 19.25 -34.79 5.39
N ALA A 142 20.53 -35.11 5.64
CA ALA A 142 20.99 -36.49 5.69
C ALA A 142 20.32 -37.23 6.87
N GLY A 143 19.44 -38.18 6.56
CA GLY A 143 18.61 -38.88 7.56
C GLY A 143 17.26 -38.23 7.89
N GLY A 144 16.79 -37.26 7.09
CA GLY A 144 15.44 -36.67 7.22
C GLY A 144 15.23 -35.88 8.51
N ALA A 145 14.11 -36.14 9.18
CA ALA A 145 13.68 -35.56 10.45
C ALA A 145 13.59 -34.02 10.43
N TYR A 146 13.06 -33.46 9.36
CA TYR A 146 12.95 -32.02 9.13
C TYR A 146 11.71 -31.42 9.80
N ALA A 147 11.66 -30.09 9.85
CA ALA A 147 10.47 -29.36 10.28
C ALA A 147 9.61 -29.02 9.06
N ALA A 148 8.28 -29.10 9.21
CA ALA A 148 7.36 -28.90 8.09
C ALA A 148 6.03 -28.26 8.51
N THR A 149 5.39 -27.59 7.56
CA THR A 149 3.99 -27.16 7.64
C THR A 149 3.38 -27.27 6.26
N SER A 150 2.53 -28.29 6.07
CA SER A 150 1.81 -28.49 4.81
C SER A 150 0.83 -27.34 4.55
N GLY A 151 0.56 -27.04 3.29
CA GLY A 151 -0.42 -26.02 2.91
C GLY A 151 0.08 -24.57 2.97
N ALA A 152 1.23 -24.29 3.59
CA ALA A 152 1.77 -22.94 3.79
C ALA A 152 2.02 -22.13 2.50
N PHE A 153 2.22 -22.82 1.37
CA PHE A 153 2.44 -22.28 0.04
C PHE A 153 1.43 -22.85 -0.98
N ARG A 154 0.19 -23.17 -0.57
CA ARG A 154 -0.90 -23.51 -1.53
C ARG A 154 -1.22 -22.34 -2.46
N SER A 155 -1.01 -21.12 -1.99
CA SER A 155 -1.01 -19.89 -2.75
C SER A 155 0.37 -19.24 -2.66
N SER A 156 0.66 -18.28 -3.55
CA SER A 156 1.90 -17.51 -3.50
C SER A 156 1.95 -16.64 -2.25
N MET A 157 3.12 -16.56 -1.62
CA MET A 157 3.41 -15.69 -0.48
C MET A 157 4.39 -14.59 -0.91
N SER A 158 4.24 -13.38 -0.36
CA SER A 158 5.23 -12.31 -0.51
C SER A 158 5.45 -11.62 0.82
N SER A 159 6.72 -11.37 1.16
CA SER A 159 7.15 -10.73 2.40
C SER A 159 8.47 -10.00 2.16
N HIS A 160 8.61 -8.76 2.65
CA HIS A 160 9.82 -7.95 2.52
C HIS A 160 10.37 -7.82 1.07
N GLY A 161 9.49 -7.82 0.06
CA GLY A 161 9.89 -7.81 -1.35
C GLY A 161 10.51 -9.11 -1.85
N LEU A 162 10.42 -10.20 -1.08
CA LEU A 162 10.72 -11.55 -1.47
C LEU A 162 9.42 -12.32 -1.70
N SER A 163 9.32 -13.08 -2.78
CA SER A 163 8.10 -13.81 -3.14
C SER A 163 8.37 -15.29 -3.34
N VAL A 164 7.54 -16.12 -2.71
CA VAL A 164 7.47 -17.58 -2.88
C VAL A 164 6.25 -17.89 -3.74
N PRO A 165 6.38 -18.54 -4.91
CA PRO A 165 5.22 -18.90 -5.72
C PRO A 165 4.37 -19.97 -5.01
N ALA A 166 3.14 -20.19 -5.50
CA ALA A 166 2.37 -21.38 -5.13
C ALA A 166 3.21 -22.63 -5.43
N ASP A 167 3.14 -23.63 -4.54
CA ASP A 167 4.02 -24.80 -4.55
C ASP A 167 5.52 -24.46 -4.54
N GLY A 168 5.86 -23.32 -3.93
CA GLY A 168 7.23 -22.83 -3.81
C GLY A 168 8.09 -23.64 -2.85
N GLY A 169 7.47 -24.39 -1.94
CA GLY A 169 8.17 -25.40 -1.13
C GLY A 169 8.61 -26.59 -1.98
N VAL A 170 9.91 -26.85 -2.01
CA VAL A 170 10.49 -27.89 -2.86
C VAL A 170 11.32 -28.90 -2.11
N TYR A 171 11.36 -30.13 -2.63
CA TYR A 171 12.19 -31.19 -2.11
C TYR A 171 12.82 -32.04 -3.23
N ARG A 172 13.75 -32.91 -2.84
CA ARG A 172 14.28 -34.01 -3.65
C ARG A 172 14.91 -35.07 -2.77
N TYR A 173 14.48 -36.32 -2.90
CA TYR A 173 15.14 -37.45 -2.26
C TYR A 173 16.47 -37.81 -2.91
N GLY A 174 17.44 -38.25 -2.10
CA GLY A 174 18.72 -38.75 -2.61
C GLY A 174 19.81 -38.93 -1.56
N ARG A 175 20.79 -39.78 -1.87
CA ARG A 175 21.96 -40.05 -1.00
C ARG A 175 23.01 -38.92 -1.00
N ALA A 176 22.80 -37.88 -1.80
CA ALA A 176 23.63 -36.68 -1.84
C ALA A 176 22.81 -35.42 -2.14
N SER A 177 23.33 -34.27 -1.71
CA SER A 177 22.76 -32.94 -1.97
C SER A 177 22.62 -32.66 -3.47
N GLY A 178 21.47 -32.13 -3.89
CA GLY A 178 21.13 -31.88 -5.29
C GLY A 178 20.01 -30.86 -5.43
N PHE A 179 19.76 -30.35 -6.64
CA PHE A 179 18.73 -29.32 -6.87
C PHE A 179 17.33 -29.88 -6.58
N PRO A 180 16.55 -29.29 -5.64
CA PRO A 180 15.19 -29.72 -5.37
C PRO A 180 14.19 -29.04 -6.31
N ALA A 181 13.40 -29.84 -7.03
CA ALA A 181 12.46 -29.36 -8.04
C ALA A 181 11.01 -29.82 -7.79
N GLU A 182 10.83 -30.91 -7.04
CA GLU A 182 9.52 -31.49 -6.70
C GLU A 182 8.84 -30.68 -5.59
N SER A 183 7.51 -30.62 -5.59
CA SER A 183 6.71 -29.97 -4.53
C SER A 183 5.70 -30.96 -3.96
N TYR A 184 5.30 -30.75 -2.70
CA TYR A 184 4.28 -31.56 -2.04
C TYR A 184 3.37 -30.64 -1.24
N GLN A 185 2.09 -30.59 -1.59
CA GLN A 185 1.02 -29.89 -0.87
C GLN A 185 1.35 -28.43 -0.46
N GLY A 186 2.13 -27.68 -1.25
CA GLY A 186 2.59 -26.34 -0.85
C GLY A 186 3.31 -26.31 0.51
N THR A 187 4.12 -27.31 0.84
CA THR A 187 4.72 -27.43 2.18
C THR A 187 5.82 -26.40 2.44
N ASN A 188 5.82 -25.74 3.59
CA ASN A 188 6.96 -24.98 4.06
C ASN A 188 7.95 -25.88 4.81
N TYR A 189 9.16 -26.03 4.28
CA TYR A 189 10.25 -26.81 4.88
C TYR A 189 11.22 -25.97 5.73
N PHE A 190 10.81 -24.75 6.09
CA PHE A 190 11.53 -23.83 6.96
C PHE A 190 12.97 -23.56 6.51
N VAL A 191 13.11 -23.18 5.25
CA VAL A 191 14.36 -22.73 4.64
C VAL A 191 14.21 -21.26 4.27
N ASP A 192 15.25 -20.47 4.49
CA ASP A 192 15.22 -19.02 4.25
C ASP A 192 16.58 -18.46 3.82
N VAL A 193 16.61 -17.18 3.46
CA VAL A 193 17.77 -16.40 3.04
C VAL A 193 17.87 -15.11 3.84
N VAL A 194 19.09 -14.60 4.02
CA VAL A 194 19.31 -13.22 4.50
C VAL A 194 19.66 -12.37 3.30
N PHE A 195 18.66 -11.72 2.73
CA PHE A 195 18.76 -10.88 1.54
C PHE A 195 19.02 -9.43 1.90
N LYS A 196 19.99 -8.80 1.23
CA LYS A 196 20.29 -7.37 1.34
C LYS A 196 19.87 -6.69 0.05
N PRO A 197 18.78 -5.89 0.06
CA PRO A 197 18.40 -5.07 -1.08
C PRO A 197 19.57 -4.17 -1.49
N LYS A 198 19.77 -3.98 -2.79
CA LYS A 198 20.63 -2.90 -3.30
C LYS A 198 19.72 -1.69 -3.51
N ALA A 199 20.05 -0.55 -2.91
CA ALA A 199 19.39 0.69 -3.27
C ALA A 199 19.63 0.96 -4.76
N ASP A 200 18.55 1.09 -5.53
CA ASP A 200 18.68 1.54 -6.91
C ASP A 200 19.24 2.97 -6.90
N ALA A 201 20.31 3.21 -7.66
CA ALA A 201 20.83 4.55 -7.84
C ALA A 201 19.73 5.37 -8.52
N SER A 202 19.17 6.36 -7.82
CA SER A 202 18.31 7.34 -8.47
C SER A 202 19.07 7.97 -9.63
N PRO A 203 18.43 8.20 -10.80
CA PRO A 203 19.03 8.98 -11.87
C PRO A 203 19.53 10.32 -11.30
N PRO A 204 20.68 10.86 -11.78
CA PRO A 204 21.19 12.12 -11.29
C PRO A 204 20.12 13.21 -11.43
N THR A 205 19.83 13.88 -10.33
CA THR A 205 18.96 15.05 -10.26
C THR A 205 19.46 16.09 -11.26
N PRO A 206 18.65 16.58 -12.22
CA PRO A 206 19.09 17.65 -13.10
C PRO A 206 19.45 18.88 -12.26
N SER A 207 20.65 19.40 -12.50
CA SER A 207 21.19 20.61 -11.88
C SER A 207 20.25 21.80 -12.11
N ALA A 208 19.99 22.57 -11.05
CA ALA A 208 19.08 23.71 -11.07
C ALA A 208 19.55 24.78 -12.08
N SER A 209 18.69 25.09 -13.05
CA SER A 209 18.77 26.27 -13.93
C SER A 209 17.76 27.32 -13.41
N PRO A 210 18.04 28.64 -13.50
CA PRO A 210 17.41 29.64 -12.66
C PRO A 210 15.92 29.82 -12.94
N THR A 211 15.17 29.98 -11.86
CA THR A 211 13.72 30.09 -11.76
C THR A 211 13.20 31.35 -12.48
N PRO A 212 12.30 31.25 -13.48
CA PRO A 212 11.41 32.35 -13.86
C PRO A 212 10.34 32.55 -12.77
N PRO A 213 9.84 33.79 -12.55
CA PRO A 213 9.01 34.12 -11.40
C PRO A 213 7.73 33.27 -11.33
N SER A 214 7.46 32.75 -10.14
CA SER A 214 6.31 31.92 -9.80
C SER A 214 5.00 32.59 -10.19
N ALA A 215 4.25 31.96 -11.11
CA ALA A 215 2.81 32.11 -11.12
C ALA A 215 2.26 31.42 -9.87
N LYS A 216 1.75 32.22 -8.94
CA LYS A 216 1.09 31.81 -7.71
C LYS A 216 0.08 30.68 -8.01
N PRO A 217 0.14 29.52 -7.33
CA PRO A 217 -0.88 28.50 -7.46
C PRO A 217 -2.23 29.11 -7.06
N THR A 218 -3.18 29.12 -7.98
CA THR A 218 -4.57 29.38 -7.66
C THR A 218 -5.02 28.30 -6.68
N LYS A 219 -5.25 28.71 -5.44
CA LYS A 219 -5.94 27.97 -4.39
C LYS A 219 -7.16 27.28 -5.01
N PRO A 220 -7.36 25.96 -4.84
CA PRO A 220 -8.62 25.33 -5.21
C PRO A 220 -9.75 26.10 -4.52
N THR A 221 -10.71 26.58 -5.30
CA THR A 221 -11.91 27.21 -4.80
C THR A 221 -12.52 26.30 -3.72
N PRO A 222 -12.74 26.78 -2.49
CA PRO A 222 -13.46 25.99 -1.50
C PRO A 222 -14.83 25.65 -2.08
N VAL A 223 -15.18 24.36 -2.13
CA VAL A 223 -16.58 23.98 -2.15
C VAL A 223 -17.14 24.51 -0.83
N THR A 224 -17.96 25.56 -0.91
CA THR A 224 -18.70 26.09 0.21
C THR A 224 -19.65 25.01 0.72
N GLY A 225 -19.24 24.36 1.81
CA GLY A 225 -20.02 23.43 2.60
C GLY A 225 -19.33 23.32 3.96
N ASP A 226 -19.96 23.91 4.98
CA ASP A 226 -19.57 24.01 6.40
C ASP A 226 -18.17 23.50 6.78
N ALA A 227 -17.27 24.46 6.99
CA ALA A 227 -16.01 24.26 7.70
C ALA A 227 -16.29 23.95 9.18
N THR A 228 -16.61 22.71 9.49
CA THR A 228 -16.18 22.13 10.77
C THR A 228 -14.68 21.91 10.65
N THR A 229 -13.89 22.38 11.64
CA THR A 229 -12.45 22.07 11.77
C THR A 229 -12.22 20.61 11.42
N ALA A 230 -11.49 20.32 10.34
CA ALA A 230 -11.35 18.96 9.81
C ALA A 230 -10.83 18.03 10.92
N LYS A 231 -11.74 17.27 11.55
CA LYS A 231 -11.36 16.32 12.58
C LYS A 231 -10.82 15.07 11.90
N ALA A 232 -9.79 14.49 12.49
CA ALA A 232 -9.07 13.35 11.95
C ALA A 232 -9.93 12.07 11.90
N GLY A 233 -9.53 11.09 11.09
CA GLY A 233 -10.28 9.85 10.89
C GLY A 233 -10.53 9.04 12.16
N TRP A 234 -9.62 9.10 13.14
CA TRP A 234 -9.80 8.44 14.44
C TRP A 234 -10.80 9.14 15.38
N THR A 235 -11.38 10.25 14.95
CA THR A 235 -12.48 10.93 15.66
C THR A 235 -13.81 10.77 14.93
N VAL A 236 -13.82 10.02 13.82
CA VAL A 236 -15.03 9.71 13.07
C VAL A 236 -15.75 8.55 13.75
N ASP A 237 -17.01 8.76 14.04
CA ASP A 237 -17.99 7.76 14.46
C ASP A 237 -19.38 8.14 13.92
N VAL A 238 -20.37 7.27 14.18
CA VAL A 238 -21.76 7.45 13.73
C VAL A 238 -22.36 8.81 14.09
N SER A 239 -21.98 9.41 15.22
CA SER A 239 -22.49 10.71 15.67
C SER A 239 -21.88 11.91 14.93
N THR A 240 -20.81 11.69 14.17
CA THR A 240 -20.01 12.76 13.53
C THR A 240 -20.12 12.82 12.01
N VAL A 241 -20.83 11.87 11.40
CA VAL A 241 -21.02 11.76 9.94
C VAL A 241 -22.45 11.35 9.59
N GLY A 242 -22.79 11.42 8.30
CA GLY A 242 -24.11 11.07 7.80
C GLY A 242 -25.19 12.00 8.33
N LEU A 243 -26.28 11.41 8.78
CA LEU A 243 -27.49 12.13 9.20
C LEU A 243 -27.51 12.50 10.68
N ALA A 244 -26.81 11.75 11.53
CA ALA A 244 -26.85 11.94 12.97
C ALA A 244 -26.40 13.35 13.45
N PRO A 245 -25.31 13.96 12.93
CA PRO A 245 -24.92 15.32 13.29
C PRO A 245 -25.99 16.37 12.97
N LEU A 246 -26.91 16.06 12.06
CA LEU A 246 -27.99 16.93 11.62
C LEU A 246 -29.28 16.72 12.41
N GLY A 247 -29.30 15.77 13.37
CA GLY A 247 -30.51 15.37 14.07
C GLY A 247 -31.52 14.66 13.17
N LEU A 248 -31.06 14.04 12.08
CA LEU A 248 -31.89 13.34 11.10
C LEU A 248 -31.70 11.82 11.18
N SER A 249 -32.69 11.06 10.72
CA SER A 249 -32.58 9.61 10.49
C SER A 249 -33.34 9.20 9.23
N CYS A 250 -33.01 8.03 8.67
CA CYS A 250 -33.73 7.47 7.52
C CYS A 250 -35.24 7.38 7.75
N ALA A 251 -35.65 6.99 8.97
CA ALA A 251 -37.06 6.78 9.32
C ALA A 251 -37.88 8.08 9.34
N SER A 252 -37.26 9.23 9.65
CA SER A 252 -37.96 10.52 9.74
C SER A 252 -38.08 11.26 8.41
N MET A 253 -37.46 10.75 7.34
CA MET A 253 -37.40 11.44 6.06
C MET A 253 -38.58 11.10 5.13
N PRO A 254 -39.08 12.07 4.34
CA PRO A 254 -40.01 11.77 3.27
C PRO A 254 -39.35 10.91 2.18
N THR A 255 -40.12 10.02 1.57
CA THR A 255 -39.63 9.18 0.47
C THR A 255 -39.39 10.00 -0.79
N TYR A 256 -38.26 9.75 -1.46
CA TYR A 256 -37.93 10.28 -2.77
C TYR A 256 -38.78 9.62 -3.86
N THR A 257 -39.43 10.44 -4.67
CA THR A 257 -40.32 9.99 -5.77
C THR A 257 -39.75 10.25 -7.16
N GLY A 258 -38.53 10.77 -7.25
CA GLY A 258 -37.87 11.03 -8.53
C GLY A 258 -37.30 9.76 -9.17
N SER A 259 -36.73 9.94 -10.35
CA SER A 259 -36.12 8.85 -11.12
C SER A 259 -34.88 8.28 -10.44
N SER A 260 -34.74 6.96 -10.43
CA SER A 260 -33.50 6.27 -10.01
C SER A 260 -32.34 6.52 -10.97
N LYS A 261 -32.62 6.76 -12.27
CA LYS A 261 -31.67 7.34 -13.22
C LYS A 261 -31.75 8.85 -13.13
N VAL A 262 -30.86 9.43 -12.34
CA VAL A 262 -30.95 10.84 -11.94
C VAL A 262 -30.49 11.74 -13.09
N PRO A 263 -31.31 12.71 -13.54
CA PRO A 263 -30.91 13.64 -14.60
C PRO A 263 -29.76 14.55 -14.16
N ALA A 264 -28.90 14.95 -15.12
CA ALA A 264 -27.87 15.95 -14.87
C ALA A 264 -28.47 17.29 -14.40
N GLY A 265 -27.79 17.97 -13.49
CA GLY A 265 -28.24 19.21 -12.83
C GLY A 265 -29.14 18.98 -11.61
N SER A 266 -29.46 17.73 -11.27
CA SER A 266 -30.35 17.42 -10.14
C SER A 266 -29.68 17.65 -8.79
N ARG A 267 -30.49 18.09 -7.81
CA ARG A 267 -30.13 18.12 -6.40
C ARG A 267 -31.15 17.35 -5.58
N ILE A 268 -30.72 16.25 -4.98
CA ILE A 268 -31.52 15.40 -4.09
C ILE A 268 -31.15 15.76 -2.66
N SER A 269 -32.12 16.17 -1.84
CA SER A 269 -31.84 16.52 -0.45
C SER A 269 -33.00 16.31 0.50
N GLY A 270 -32.70 15.85 1.73
CA GLY A 270 -33.67 15.73 2.81
C GLY A 270 -34.69 14.59 2.61
N VAL A 271 -34.31 13.54 1.90
CA VAL A 271 -35.24 12.45 1.50
C VAL A 271 -34.64 11.07 1.77
N ARG A 272 -35.52 10.08 1.93
CA ARG A 272 -35.17 8.65 1.91
C ARG A 272 -35.38 8.07 0.51
N ILE A 273 -34.38 7.44 -0.06
CA ILE A 273 -34.43 6.75 -1.34
C ILE A 273 -34.51 5.24 -1.06
N ASP A 274 -35.61 4.60 -1.45
CA ASP A 274 -35.89 3.17 -1.16
C ASP A 274 -35.27 2.20 -2.19
N GLY A 275 -34.46 2.71 -3.12
CA GLY A 275 -33.79 1.93 -4.18
C GLY A 275 -32.39 2.46 -4.51
N GLY A 276 -31.75 1.85 -5.50
CA GLY A 276 -30.46 2.30 -6.01
C GLY A 276 -30.55 3.57 -6.87
N LEU A 277 -29.42 4.26 -7.02
CA LEU A 277 -29.28 5.47 -7.83
C LEU A 277 -28.20 5.32 -8.91
N ASP A 278 -28.59 5.56 -10.15
CA ASP A 278 -27.67 5.80 -11.27
C ASP A 278 -27.48 7.32 -11.43
N LEU A 279 -26.27 7.77 -11.09
CA LEU A 279 -25.80 9.15 -11.13
C LEU A 279 -24.86 9.40 -12.32
N SER A 280 -24.80 8.49 -13.28
CA SER A 280 -23.87 8.54 -14.43
C SER A 280 -24.06 9.74 -15.35
N ALA A 281 -25.22 10.42 -15.31
CA ALA A 281 -25.44 11.67 -16.03
C ALA A 281 -24.47 12.78 -15.57
N GLY A 282 -23.94 12.69 -14.33
CA GLY A 282 -23.04 13.68 -13.74
C GLY A 282 -23.74 15.01 -13.46
N ASP A 283 -23.02 15.96 -12.84
CA ASP A 283 -23.59 17.26 -12.43
C ASP A 283 -24.73 17.11 -11.43
N ILE A 284 -24.53 16.23 -10.43
CA ILE A 284 -25.57 15.86 -9.46
C ILE A 284 -25.04 16.03 -8.05
N ILE A 285 -25.90 16.54 -7.17
CA ILE A 285 -25.65 16.62 -5.73
C ILE A 285 -26.69 15.79 -4.99
N VAL A 286 -26.23 14.89 -4.14
CA VAL A 286 -27.06 14.17 -3.15
C VAL A 286 -26.59 14.57 -1.76
N GLU A 287 -27.47 15.15 -0.94
CA GLU A 287 -27.04 15.59 0.39
C GLU A 287 -28.10 15.49 1.46
N LYS A 288 -27.70 15.22 2.71
CA LYS A 288 -28.64 15.14 3.84
C LYS A 288 -29.78 14.16 3.56
N SER A 289 -29.46 13.05 2.89
CA SER A 289 -30.43 12.07 2.42
C SER A 289 -30.02 10.68 2.87
N CYS A 290 -30.99 9.77 2.95
CA CYS A 290 -30.75 8.37 3.25
C CYS A 290 -31.03 7.51 2.02
N ILE A 291 -30.06 6.73 1.56
CA ILE A 291 -30.23 5.76 0.49
C ILE A 291 -30.33 4.39 1.14
N GLN A 292 -31.55 3.86 1.24
CA GLN A 292 -31.87 2.65 1.99
C GLN A 292 -32.63 1.65 1.09
N PRO A 293 -31.92 0.97 0.17
CA PRO A 293 -32.54 0.09 -0.80
C PRO A 293 -33.26 -1.08 -0.12
N THR A 294 -34.43 -1.46 -0.63
CA THR A 294 -35.12 -2.69 -0.22
C THR A 294 -34.78 -3.89 -1.11
N THR A 295 -34.11 -3.67 -2.23
CA THR A 295 -33.67 -4.70 -3.18
C THR A 295 -32.32 -4.32 -3.76
N ALA A 296 -31.47 -5.31 -4.03
CA ALA A 296 -30.20 -5.12 -4.73
C ALA A 296 -30.02 -6.19 -5.82
N GLY A 297 -29.47 -5.80 -6.96
CA GLY A 297 -29.04 -6.75 -7.98
C GLY A 297 -27.73 -7.42 -7.53
N ALA A 298 -27.59 -8.73 -7.74
CA ALA A 298 -26.37 -9.44 -7.39
C ALA A 298 -25.16 -8.84 -8.12
N GLY A 299 -24.12 -8.43 -7.39
CA GLY A 299 -22.91 -7.82 -7.94
C GLY A 299 -23.08 -6.39 -8.46
N MET A 300 -24.27 -5.79 -8.34
CA MET A 300 -24.54 -4.42 -8.77
C MET A 300 -24.34 -3.44 -7.61
N PRO A 301 -23.82 -2.22 -7.88
CA PRO A 301 -23.74 -1.20 -6.86
C PRO A 301 -25.12 -0.61 -6.52
N ILE A 302 -25.29 -0.13 -5.29
CA ILE A 302 -26.49 0.61 -4.88
C ILE A 302 -26.47 2.01 -5.46
N VAL A 303 -25.33 2.70 -5.37
CA VAL A 303 -25.13 4.02 -5.96
C VAL A 303 -24.00 3.95 -6.98
N SER A 304 -24.23 4.42 -8.19
CA SER A 304 -23.23 4.36 -9.26
C SER A 304 -23.08 5.70 -9.98
N THR A 305 -21.87 6.02 -10.43
CA THR A 305 -21.65 7.07 -11.45
C THR A 305 -21.20 6.51 -12.80
N THR A 306 -21.38 5.21 -12.99
CA THR A 306 -21.24 4.50 -14.25
C THR A 306 -22.60 3.98 -14.66
N ASN A 307 -23.00 4.28 -15.90
CA ASN A 307 -24.20 3.71 -16.47
C ASN A 307 -23.91 2.26 -16.84
N TYR A 308 -24.41 1.30 -16.07
CA TYR A 308 -24.08 -0.11 -16.29
C TYR A 308 -24.84 -0.75 -17.47
N ASP A 309 -25.88 -0.10 -17.99
CA ASP A 309 -26.56 -0.55 -19.21
C ASP A 309 -25.70 -0.29 -20.47
N THR A 310 -24.93 0.80 -20.46
CA THR A 310 -24.14 1.28 -21.60
C THR A 310 -22.63 1.30 -21.34
N MET A 311 -22.22 0.95 -20.12
CA MET A 311 -20.87 1.14 -19.57
C MET A 311 -20.33 2.57 -19.68
N LYS A 312 -21.22 3.57 -19.79
CA LYS A 312 -20.83 4.98 -19.93
C LYS A 312 -20.41 5.54 -18.57
N ILE A 313 -19.18 6.05 -18.51
CA ILE A 313 -18.62 6.72 -17.34
C ILE A 313 -19.08 8.18 -17.31
N THR A 314 -19.39 8.69 -16.12
CA THR A 314 -19.72 10.11 -15.97
C THR A 314 -18.54 11.01 -16.35
N THR A 315 -18.84 12.12 -17.03
CA THR A 315 -17.84 13.12 -17.44
C THR A 315 -17.96 14.42 -16.64
N LYS A 316 -18.95 14.52 -15.75
CA LYS A 316 -19.18 15.67 -14.88
C LYS A 316 -19.19 15.22 -13.42
N LYS A 317 -18.88 16.16 -12.52
CA LYS A 317 -18.74 15.89 -11.10
C LYS A 317 -20.08 15.44 -10.48
N VAL A 318 -20.01 14.43 -9.62
CA VAL A 318 -21.07 14.06 -8.68
C VAL A 318 -20.57 14.32 -7.26
N ILE A 319 -21.43 14.85 -6.39
CA ILE A 319 -21.12 15.08 -4.97
C ILE A 319 -22.17 14.38 -4.12
N ILE A 320 -21.74 13.53 -3.20
CA ILE A 320 -22.61 12.95 -2.16
C ILE A 320 -22.06 13.39 -0.81
N ARG A 321 -22.85 14.11 -0.02
CA ARG A 321 -22.37 14.65 1.25
C ARG A 321 -23.37 14.63 2.39
N ASN A 322 -22.88 14.43 3.61
CA ASN A 322 -23.69 14.38 4.83
C ASN A 322 -24.92 13.47 4.66
N SER A 323 -24.74 12.35 3.95
CA SER A 323 -25.79 11.40 3.62
C SER A 323 -25.48 10.04 4.22
N GLU A 324 -26.49 9.19 4.27
CA GLU A 324 -26.38 7.83 4.74
C GLU A 324 -26.68 6.86 3.59
N ILE A 325 -25.85 5.83 3.42
CA ILE A 325 -26.09 4.71 2.51
C ILE A 325 -26.20 3.48 3.41
N ASP A 326 -27.40 2.90 3.49
CA ASP A 326 -27.80 1.99 4.54
C ASP A 326 -28.39 0.71 3.94
N GLY A 327 -27.67 -0.40 4.07
CA GLY A 327 -28.09 -1.70 3.56
C GLY A 327 -29.00 -2.51 4.48
N SER A 328 -29.39 -1.96 5.64
CA SER A 328 -30.16 -2.68 6.69
C SER A 328 -31.51 -3.24 6.25
N LYS A 329 -32.06 -2.78 5.13
CA LYS A 329 -33.33 -3.29 4.56
C LYS A 329 -33.16 -4.41 3.54
N LEU A 330 -31.92 -4.74 3.17
CA LEU A 330 -31.62 -5.87 2.30
C LEU A 330 -31.55 -7.17 3.10
N ASP A 331 -31.90 -8.29 2.48
CA ASP A 331 -31.54 -9.59 3.04
C ASP A 331 -30.01 -9.76 3.05
N THR A 332 -29.49 -10.57 3.97
CA THR A 332 -28.04 -10.73 4.20
C THR A 332 -27.26 -11.08 2.94
N LYS A 333 -27.81 -11.93 2.06
CA LYS A 333 -27.11 -12.36 0.86
C LYS A 333 -27.05 -11.22 -0.16
N SER A 334 -28.18 -10.55 -0.42
CA SER A 334 -28.22 -9.39 -1.32
C SER A 334 -27.33 -8.26 -0.80
N ALA A 335 -27.34 -8.00 0.51
CA ALA A 335 -26.46 -7.03 1.15
C ALA A 335 -24.99 -7.37 0.92
N ALA A 336 -24.58 -8.61 1.20
CA ALA A 336 -23.20 -9.09 1.04
C ALA A 336 -22.70 -9.05 -0.41
N GLN A 337 -23.60 -9.11 -1.39
CA GLN A 337 -23.25 -9.05 -2.82
C GLN A 337 -23.30 -7.63 -3.40
N ALA A 338 -23.76 -6.65 -2.62
CA ALA A 338 -23.86 -5.26 -3.04
C ALA A 338 -22.62 -4.46 -2.63
N THR A 339 -22.24 -3.52 -3.49
CA THR A 339 -21.30 -2.43 -3.16
C THR A 339 -22.10 -1.16 -2.92
N ALA A 340 -21.88 -0.45 -1.81
CA ALA A 340 -22.67 0.72 -1.47
C ALA A 340 -22.52 1.85 -2.51
N PHE A 341 -21.28 2.13 -2.91
CA PHE A 341 -20.97 3.11 -3.95
C PHE A 341 -19.92 2.57 -4.92
N LEU A 342 -20.15 2.77 -6.23
CA LEU A 342 -19.16 2.45 -7.26
C LEU A 342 -19.08 3.55 -8.33
N GLY A 343 -17.90 4.14 -8.52
CA GLY A 343 -17.68 5.11 -9.60
C GLY A 343 -16.69 6.21 -9.22
N ILE A 344 -16.95 7.44 -9.67
CA ILE A 344 -16.15 8.63 -9.40
C ILE A 344 -17.04 9.76 -8.89
N ALA A 345 -16.82 10.18 -7.65
CA ALA A 345 -17.56 11.27 -7.00
C ALA A 345 -16.70 11.94 -5.93
N ASP A 346 -17.15 13.10 -5.44
CA ASP A 346 -16.73 13.59 -4.14
C ASP A 346 -17.69 13.05 -3.08
N LEU A 347 -17.18 12.27 -2.14
CA LEU A 347 -17.93 11.69 -1.01
C LEU A 347 -17.45 12.36 0.27
N VAL A 348 -18.30 13.19 0.89
CA VAL A 348 -17.89 14.02 2.03
C VAL A 348 -18.84 13.85 3.22
N GLY A 349 -18.34 13.35 4.35
CA GLY A 349 -19.13 13.29 5.58
C GLY A 349 -20.24 12.24 5.55
N ASN A 350 -20.13 11.17 4.76
CA ASN A 350 -21.20 10.18 4.65
C ASN A 350 -21.03 9.02 5.65
N TYR A 351 -22.15 8.40 6.01
CA TYR A 351 -22.19 7.14 6.74
C TYR A 351 -22.60 6.01 5.80
N VAL A 352 -21.81 4.94 5.73
CA VAL A 352 -22.02 3.83 4.78
C VAL A 352 -21.94 2.51 5.55
N HIS A 353 -23.00 1.72 5.53
CA HIS A 353 -23.05 0.49 6.33
C HIS A 353 -24.04 -0.55 5.82
N GLY A 354 -23.89 -1.80 6.25
CA GLY A 354 -24.83 -2.88 5.94
C GLY A 354 -24.69 -3.48 4.53
N PHE A 355 -23.49 -3.42 3.93
CA PHE A 355 -23.21 -3.95 2.59
C PHE A 355 -22.00 -4.88 2.61
N GLY A 356 -21.83 -5.70 1.57
CA GLY A 356 -20.61 -6.51 1.43
C GLY A 356 -19.38 -5.66 1.16
N SER A 357 -19.51 -4.56 0.43
CA SER A 357 -18.41 -3.62 0.21
C SER A 357 -18.91 -2.19 0.35
N GLY A 358 -18.06 -1.32 0.90
CA GLY A 358 -18.38 0.08 1.11
C GLY A 358 -18.25 0.88 -0.18
N ILE A 359 -17.16 1.64 -0.28
CA ILE A 359 -16.91 2.58 -1.37
C ILE A 359 -15.90 1.99 -2.34
N ALA A 360 -16.21 1.97 -3.63
CA ALA A 360 -15.28 1.53 -4.68
C ALA A 360 -15.12 2.61 -5.76
N LEU A 361 -13.88 2.97 -6.07
CA LEU A 361 -13.54 3.72 -7.26
C LEU A 361 -13.15 2.74 -8.36
N MET A 362 -14.09 2.51 -9.28
CA MET A 362 -13.87 1.75 -10.50
C MET A 362 -14.62 2.43 -11.64
N ASN A 363 -14.11 2.35 -12.87
CA ASN A 363 -14.63 3.06 -14.03
C ASN A 363 -14.60 4.58 -13.84
N THR A 364 -13.44 5.11 -13.43
CA THR A 364 -13.32 6.52 -12.99
C THR A 364 -13.05 7.52 -14.11
N GLY A 365 -12.77 7.04 -15.33
CA GLY A 365 -12.30 7.88 -16.43
C GLY A 365 -10.92 8.47 -16.16
N THR A 366 -10.58 9.59 -16.79
CA THR A 366 -9.22 10.15 -16.77
C THR A 366 -9.14 11.65 -16.44
N THR A 367 -10.26 12.32 -16.19
CA THR A 367 -10.33 13.80 -16.14
C THR A 367 -10.78 14.37 -14.80
N LEU A 368 -11.67 13.67 -14.08
CA LEU A 368 -12.25 14.17 -12.82
C LEU A 368 -11.35 13.83 -11.62
N ASP A 369 -11.03 14.82 -10.80
CA ASP A 369 -10.49 14.59 -9.45
C ASP A 369 -11.54 13.91 -8.57
N SER A 370 -11.14 13.39 -7.40
CA SER A 370 -12.09 12.93 -6.39
C SER A 370 -11.60 13.20 -4.98
N LEU A 371 -12.53 13.61 -4.12
CA LEU A 371 -12.36 13.82 -2.70
C LEU A 371 -13.23 12.84 -1.91
N ILE A 372 -12.58 11.93 -1.17
CA ILE A 372 -13.20 11.02 -0.21
C ILE A 372 -12.80 11.51 1.17
N GLU A 373 -13.67 12.28 1.83
CA GLU A 373 -13.33 12.97 3.07
C GLU A 373 -14.34 12.75 4.18
N ARG A 374 -13.85 12.42 5.39
CA ARG A 374 -14.69 12.27 6.60
C ARG A 374 -15.87 11.29 6.43
N ASN A 375 -15.72 10.23 5.64
CA ASN A 375 -16.72 9.18 5.58
C ASN A 375 -16.45 8.13 6.67
N TYR A 376 -17.52 7.48 7.13
CA TYR A 376 -17.42 6.28 7.95
C TYR A 376 -18.04 5.10 7.20
N VAL A 377 -17.22 4.09 6.91
CA VAL A 377 -17.69 2.80 6.39
C VAL A 377 -17.58 1.77 7.51
N THR A 378 -18.66 1.07 7.82
CA THR A 378 -18.69 0.06 8.89
C THR A 378 -19.75 -1.00 8.65
N ASP A 379 -19.88 -1.96 9.57
CA ASP A 379 -20.87 -3.04 9.56
C ASP A 379 -21.00 -3.71 8.19
N LEU A 380 -19.85 -4.03 7.59
CA LEU A 380 -19.82 -4.77 6.33
C LEU A 380 -20.30 -6.21 6.56
N ILE A 381 -20.96 -6.78 5.56
CA ILE A 381 -21.62 -8.08 5.65
C ILE A 381 -20.76 -9.12 4.92
N ALA A 382 -20.14 -10.02 5.68
CA ALA A 382 -19.54 -11.23 5.13
C ALA A 382 -20.60 -12.31 4.91
N TRP A 383 -20.50 -13.01 3.78
CA TRP A 383 -21.35 -14.14 3.47
C TRP A 383 -20.58 -15.17 2.65
N GLY A 384 -20.78 -16.46 2.96
CA GLY A 384 -20.14 -17.58 2.26
C GLY A 384 -18.63 -17.68 2.49
N ASP A 385 -18.01 -18.65 1.82
CA ASP A 385 -16.56 -18.84 1.82
C ASP A 385 -15.92 -17.98 0.73
N PRO A 386 -15.08 -16.98 1.07
CA PRO A 386 -14.51 -16.05 0.10
C PRO A 386 -13.66 -16.75 -0.98
N ALA A 387 -13.19 -17.98 -0.76
CA ALA A 387 -12.45 -18.74 -1.77
C ALA A 387 -13.35 -19.39 -2.83
N THR A 388 -14.66 -19.50 -2.60
CA THR A 388 -15.56 -20.28 -3.47
C THR A 388 -16.84 -19.54 -3.83
N ASN A 389 -17.71 -19.29 -2.86
CA ASN A 389 -19.07 -18.78 -3.07
C ASN A 389 -19.36 -17.50 -2.29
N GLY A 390 -18.41 -17.05 -1.48
CA GLY A 390 -18.54 -15.89 -0.62
C GLY A 390 -18.15 -14.59 -1.30
N ASN A 391 -18.40 -13.50 -0.60
CA ASN A 391 -17.99 -12.17 -1.02
C ASN A 391 -16.58 -11.83 -0.51
N HIS A 392 -15.96 -10.84 -1.14
CA HIS A 392 -14.80 -10.13 -0.60
C HIS A 392 -15.26 -8.77 -0.10
N SER A 393 -14.91 -8.44 1.15
CA SER A 393 -15.32 -7.18 1.77
C SER A 393 -14.17 -6.20 1.83
N ASP A 394 -14.41 -4.98 1.33
CA ASP A 394 -13.47 -3.87 1.40
C ASP A 394 -14.20 -2.62 1.93
N GLY A 395 -13.56 -1.90 2.85
CA GLY A 395 -14.07 -0.62 3.34
C GLY A 395 -14.02 0.45 2.24
N PHE A 396 -12.85 0.60 1.64
CA PHE A 396 -12.63 1.47 0.49
C PHE A 396 -11.66 0.87 -0.52
N THR A 397 -12.03 0.87 -1.80
CA THR A 397 -11.24 0.27 -2.87
C THR A 397 -11.01 1.22 -4.03
N VAL A 398 -9.83 1.13 -4.67
CA VAL A 398 -9.52 1.81 -5.93
C VAL A 398 -9.04 0.78 -6.95
N ARG A 399 -9.76 0.65 -8.06
CA ARG A 399 -9.48 -0.30 -9.16
C ARG A 399 -8.92 0.36 -10.42
N ASP A 400 -9.18 1.66 -10.63
CA ASP A 400 -8.55 2.53 -11.63
C ASP A 400 -8.62 4.00 -11.17
N PHE A 401 -7.63 4.81 -11.55
CA PHE A 401 -7.64 6.27 -11.39
C PHE A 401 -6.51 6.89 -12.26
N SER A 402 -6.61 6.73 -13.58
CA SER A 402 -5.53 7.14 -14.48
C SER A 402 -5.41 8.66 -14.61
N ALA A 403 -4.20 9.21 -14.53
CA ALA A 403 -3.90 10.61 -14.78
C ALA A 403 -3.50 10.89 -16.24
N SER A 404 -3.70 9.94 -17.16
CA SER A 404 -3.21 10.03 -18.55
C SER A 404 -3.73 11.25 -19.33
N SER A 405 -4.97 11.69 -19.10
CA SER A 405 -5.55 12.87 -19.75
C SER A 405 -5.38 14.17 -18.95
N LYS A 406 -5.02 14.06 -17.67
CA LYS A 406 -4.84 15.19 -16.75
C LYS A 406 -3.72 14.85 -15.77
N PRO A 407 -2.45 15.21 -16.06
CA PRO A 407 -1.30 14.78 -15.26
C PRO A 407 -1.35 15.19 -13.79
N ASN A 408 -2.04 16.29 -13.47
CA ASN A 408 -2.24 16.77 -12.11
C ASN A 408 -3.56 16.30 -11.47
N ARG A 409 -4.26 15.33 -12.08
CA ARG A 409 -5.46 14.70 -11.50
C ARG A 409 -5.12 14.14 -10.11
N GLN A 410 -5.97 14.35 -9.13
CA GLN A 410 -5.75 13.87 -7.76
C GLN A 410 -6.93 13.08 -7.24
N LEU A 411 -6.62 11.98 -6.55
CA LEU A 411 -7.53 11.32 -5.63
C LEU A 411 -7.08 11.63 -4.21
N VAL A 412 -7.93 12.27 -3.42
CA VAL A 412 -7.67 12.59 -2.01
C VAL A 412 -8.59 11.77 -1.13
N VAL A 413 -8.01 10.96 -0.25
CA VAL A 413 -8.69 10.09 0.71
C VAL A 413 -8.27 10.56 2.09
N ARG A 414 -9.07 11.43 2.70
CA ARG A 414 -8.68 12.17 3.91
C ARG A 414 -9.63 11.98 5.08
N ASN A 415 -9.09 11.76 6.27
CA ASN A 415 -9.82 11.81 7.54
C ASN A 415 -11.05 10.89 7.58
N ASN A 416 -11.04 9.78 6.83
CA ASN A 416 -12.10 8.78 6.86
C ASN A 416 -11.84 7.76 7.96
N ARG A 417 -12.89 7.02 8.31
CA ARG A 417 -12.79 5.78 9.08
C ARG A 417 -13.33 4.65 8.23
N PHE A 418 -12.51 3.65 7.97
CA PHE A 418 -12.90 2.47 7.22
C PHE A 418 -12.76 1.26 8.14
N ASP A 419 -13.90 0.72 8.53
CA ASP A 419 -14.03 -0.45 9.40
C ASP A 419 -14.60 -1.62 8.59
N CYS A 420 -13.73 -2.53 8.19
CA CYS A 420 -14.06 -3.77 7.52
C CYS A 420 -13.60 -4.95 8.38
N ARG A 421 -14.24 -5.14 9.52
CA ARG A 421 -14.03 -6.31 10.39
C ARG A 421 -15.22 -7.24 10.29
N SER A 422 -15.51 -7.68 9.07
CA SER A 422 -16.68 -8.50 8.73
C SER A 422 -16.35 -10.00 8.64
N GLY A 423 -15.06 -10.37 8.54
CA GLY A 423 -14.56 -11.75 8.45
C GLY A 423 -14.13 -12.18 7.04
N ASN A 424 -14.73 -11.64 5.98
CA ASN A 424 -14.34 -11.88 4.57
C ASN A 424 -13.50 -10.73 3.99
N ASP A 425 -12.76 -10.05 4.86
CA ASP A 425 -12.13 -8.78 4.52
C ASP A 425 -10.87 -8.98 3.68
N THR A 426 -10.68 -8.14 2.67
CA THR A 426 -9.43 -8.08 1.89
C THR A 426 -8.55 -6.95 2.42
N GLY A 427 -9.10 -5.74 2.53
CA GLY A 427 -8.53 -4.73 3.41
C GLY A 427 -9.40 -3.50 3.68
N ALA A 428 -9.03 -2.71 4.70
CA ALA A 428 -9.76 -1.49 5.03
C ALA A 428 -9.63 -0.43 3.94
N LEU A 429 -8.44 -0.35 3.34
CA LEU A 429 -8.20 0.39 2.12
C LEU A 429 -7.40 -0.46 1.15
N PHE A 430 -8.00 -0.81 0.00
CA PHE A 430 -7.37 -1.63 -1.02
C PHE A 430 -7.20 -0.90 -2.36
N ILE A 431 -5.95 -0.61 -2.73
CA ILE A 431 -5.60 -0.12 -4.06
C ILE A 431 -5.09 -1.30 -4.88
N GLN A 432 -5.80 -1.63 -5.95
CA GLN A 432 -5.40 -2.69 -6.88
C GLN A 432 -5.58 -2.23 -8.31
N THR A 433 -4.54 -2.32 -9.12
CA THR A 433 -4.59 -1.93 -10.54
C THR A 433 -5.25 -3.00 -11.42
N TYR A 434 -6.53 -3.26 -11.15
CA TYR A 434 -7.35 -4.26 -11.80
C TYR A 434 -8.04 -3.72 -13.07
N ALA A 435 -8.67 -2.56 -13.00
CA ALA A 435 -9.46 -1.98 -14.08
C ALA A 435 -8.68 -0.95 -14.92
N GLY A 436 -7.56 -0.44 -14.40
CA GLY A 436 -6.70 0.50 -15.11
C GLY A 436 -5.53 0.99 -14.25
N PRO A 437 -4.67 1.87 -14.80
CA PRO A 437 -3.65 2.56 -14.03
C PRO A 437 -4.23 3.41 -12.91
N ILE A 438 -3.47 3.57 -11.83
CA ILE A 438 -3.86 4.38 -10.66
C ILE A 438 -2.74 5.35 -10.35
N ASP A 439 -3.00 6.65 -10.48
CA ASP A 439 -1.99 7.69 -10.32
C ASP A 439 -2.42 8.71 -9.25
N ASN A 440 -1.43 9.33 -8.58
CA ASN A 440 -1.63 10.54 -7.77
C ASN A 440 -2.68 10.39 -6.64
N VAL A 441 -2.53 9.35 -5.82
CA VAL A 441 -3.43 9.10 -4.67
C VAL A 441 -2.79 9.62 -3.39
N LEU A 442 -3.51 10.46 -2.64
CA LEU A 442 -3.16 10.87 -1.29
C LEU A 442 -4.09 10.21 -0.28
N ILE A 443 -3.52 9.45 0.66
CA ILE A 443 -4.20 8.78 1.76
C ILE A 443 -3.73 9.45 3.05
N GLU A 444 -4.55 10.28 3.66
CA GLU A 444 -4.14 11.17 4.75
C GLU A 444 -5.06 11.12 5.97
N GLY A 445 -4.50 10.92 7.16
CA GLY A 445 -5.26 11.13 8.41
C GLY A 445 -6.42 10.15 8.64
N ASN A 446 -6.47 9.03 7.91
CA ASN A 446 -7.55 8.05 8.03
C ASN A 446 -7.34 7.12 9.24
N LEU A 447 -8.42 6.53 9.74
CA LEU A 447 -8.39 5.35 10.60
C LEU A 447 -8.81 4.13 9.78
N LEU A 448 -7.93 3.13 9.71
CA LEU A 448 -8.11 1.91 8.94
C LEU A 448 -8.21 0.73 9.91
N GLU A 449 -9.33 0.03 9.86
CA GLU A 449 -9.66 -1.11 10.73
C GLU A 449 -10.12 -2.27 9.86
N GLY A 450 -9.22 -3.18 9.51
CA GLY A 450 -9.55 -4.39 8.75
C GLY A 450 -9.13 -5.64 9.48
N ASP A 451 -9.87 -6.74 9.36
CA ASP A 451 -9.43 -8.02 9.97
C ASP A 451 -8.32 -8.72 9.17
N ASN A 452 -8.02 -8.23 7.96
CA ASN A 452 -6.97 -8.74 7.09
C ASN A 452 -5.81 -7.73 6.99
N TYR A 453 -5.67 -7.01 5.87
CA TYR A 453 -4.74 -5.88 5.75
C TYR A 453 -5.45 -4.56 6.02
N GLN A 454 -4.74 -3.61 6.63
CA GLN A 454 -5.33 -2.27 6.86
C GLN A 454 -5.21 -1.42 5.59
N LEU A 455 -4.01 -1.37 5.02
CA LEU A 455 -3.72 -0.66 3.78
C LEU A 455 -2.99 -1.59 2.81
N GLN A 456 -3.58 -1.83 1.65
CA GLN A 456 -3.03 -2.71 0.63
C GLN A 456 -2.79 -1.97 -0.68
N LEU A 457 -1.59 -2.15 -1.24
CA LEU A 457 -1.26 -1.83 -2.63
C LEU A 457 -1.02 -3.12 -3.39
N ASN A 458 -1.68 -3.32 -4.51
CA ASN A 458 -1.44 -4.45 -5.39
C ASN A 458 -1.33 -4.01 -6.85
N ASP A 459 -0.15 -4.23 -7.40
CA ASP A 459 0.12 -4.10 -8.81
C ASP A 459 -0.29 -5.41 -9.51
N LEU A 460 -1.47 -5.42 -10.16
CA LEU A 460 -2.04 -6.60 -10.79
C LEU A 460 -1.89 -6.58 -12.32
N TYR A 461 -2.81 -5.96 -13.05
CA TYR A 461 -2.80 -5.92 -14.52
C TYR A 461 -2.20 -4.63 -15.07
N TYR A 462 -2.35 -3.53 -14.35
CA TYR A 462 -1.81 -2.21 -14.70
C TYR A 462 -0.83 -1.71 -13.64
N ARG A 463 -0.20 -0.54 -13.85
CA ARG A 463 0.74 0.03 -12.88
C ARG A 463 0.07 1.12 -12.05
N TYR A 464 0.57 1.33 -10.84
CA TYR A 464 0.23 2.50 -10.03
C TYR A 464 1.44 3.43 -9.87
N SER A 465 1.20 4.72 -9.66
CA SER A 465 2.25 5.71 -9.45
C SER A 465 1.83 6.79 -8.45
N ASN A 466 2.83 7.40 -7.80
CA ASN A 466 2.65 8.54 -6.89
C ASN A 466 1.58 8.34 -5.80
N ILE A 467 1.59 7.15 -5.17
CA ILE A 467 0.74 6.86 -4.01
C ILE A 467 1.41 7.38 -2.76
N ARG A 468 0.70 8.17 -1.96
CA ARG A 468 1.23 8.81 -0.74
C ARG A 468 0.33 8.46 0.43
N ALA A 469 0.89 7.89 1.49
CA ALA A 469 0.19 7.61 2.74
C ALA A 469 0.82 8.42 3.88
N ILE A 470 0.06 9.35 4.43
CA ILE A 470 0.54 10.32 5.42
C ILE A 470 -0.35 10.29 6.66
N ASN A 471 0.25 10.07 7.82
CA ASN A 471 -0.38 10.26 9.12
C ASN A 471 -1.66 9.42 9.31
N ASN A 472 -1.72 8.21 8.77
CA ASN A 472 -2.85 7.29 8.95
C ASN A 472 -2.69 6.45 10.23
N ARG A 473 -3.82 6.02 10.80
CA ARG A 473 -3.91 5.10 11.94
C ARG A 473 -4.42 3.77 11.44
N MET A 474 -3.82 2.69 11.92
CA MET A 474 -4.11 1.32 11.49
C MET A 474 -4.26 0.44 12.71
N THR A 475 -5.33 -0.33 12.84
CA THR A 475 -5.49 -1.18 14.05
C THR A 475 -4.44 -2.29 14.13
N GLY A 476 -3.91 -2.72 12.98
CA GLY A 476 -2.81 -3.68 12.89
C GLY A 476 -3.23 -5.13 13.15
N THR A 477 -4.52 -5.42 13.08
CA THR A 477 -5.11 -6.76 13.16
C THR A 477 -4.78 -7.60 11.90
N GLY A 478 -5.05 -8.90 11.97
CA GLY A 478 -4.94 -9.80 10.84
C GLY A 478 -3.52 -10.05 10.36
N TYR A 479 -3.31 -9.78 9.07
CA TYR A 479 -2.03 -9.93 8.37
C TYR A 479 -1.15 -8.67 8.48
N GLY A 480 -1.63 -7.64 9.16
CA GLY A 480 -0.82 -6.49 9.57
C GLY A 480 -1.23 -5.15 8.95
N PRO A 481 -0.53 -4.07 9.31
CA PRO A 481 -0.89 -2.71 8.94
C PRO A 481 -0.76 -2.40 7.45
N LEU A 482 0.12 -3.10 6.74
CA LEU A 482 0.46 -2.79 5.37
C LEU A 482 0.74 -4.05 4.55
N ASN A 483 0.33 -4.02 3.28
CA ASN A 483 0.71 -5.00 2.28
C ASN A 483 0.99 -4.32 0.94
N VAL A 484 2.16 -4.59 0.36
CA VAL A 484 2.55 -4.06 -0.96
C VAL A 484 2.92 -5.24 -1.85
N GLN A 485 2.02 -5.57 -2.77
CA GLN A 485 2.16 -6.68 -3.71
C GLN A 485 2.49 -6.13 -5.10
N GLY A 486 3.78 -5.98 -5.38
CA GLY A 486 4.28 -5.44 -6.65
C GLY A 486 4.19 -3.91 -6.75
N GLY A 487 4.66 -3.36 -7.87
CA GLY A 487 4.70 -1.92 -8.13
C GLY A 487 5.78 -1.15 -7.36
N PRO A 488 5.82 0.18 -7.51
CA PRO A 488 6.84 1.04 -6.89
C PRO A 488 6.65 1.29 -5.38
N GLY A 489 5.55 0.83 -4.77
CA GLY A 489 5.18 1.17 -3.40
C GLY A 489 4.75 2.63 -3.23
N PHE A 490 4.81 3.14 -2.01
CA PHE A 490 4.47 4.53 -1.73
C PHE A 490 5.61 5.47 -2.13
N ALA A 491 5.27 6.55 -2.81
CA ALA A 491 6.16 7.69 -3.03
C ALA A 491 6.44 8.46 -1.73
N GLN A 492 5.47 8.47 -0.80
CA GLN A 492 5.62 8.99 0.55
C GLN A 492 4.88 8.10 1.54
N PHE A 493 5.56 7.66 2.59
CA PHE A 493 4.95 6.92 3.71
C PHE A 493 5.40 7.55 5.02
N ILE A 494 4.65 8.54 5.51
CA ILE A 494 5.13 9.45 6.56
C ILE A 494 4.17 9.43 7.74
N GLY A 495 4.69 9.13 8.94
CA GLY A 495 3.96 9.30 10.19
C GLY A 495 2.75 8.38 10.37
N ASN A 496 2.63 7.33 9.57
CA ASN A 496 1.63 6.28 9.77
C ASN A 496 1.94 5.49 11.04
N ALA A 497 0.90 5.05 11.74
CA ALA A 497 1.05 4.42 13.04
C ALA A 497 -0.03 3.38 13.31
N ILE A 498 0.28 2.46 14.21
CA ILE A 498 -0.72 1.61 14.85
C ILE A 498 -1.64 2.49 15.69
N TYR A 499 -2.94 2.27 15.60
CA TYR A 499 -3.93 3.00 16.37
C TYR A 499 -3.80 2.68 17.86
N SER A 500 -3.84 3.71 18.70
CA SER A 500 -3.88 3.57 20.16
C SER A 500 -5.00 4.43 20.71
N ALA A 501 -6.08 3.78 21.18
CA ALA A 501 -7.26 4.48 21.70
C ALA A 501 -6.97 5.36 22.92
N GLY A 502 -5.90 5.07 23.69
CA GLY A 502 -5.48 5.85 24.84
C GLY A 502 -4.59 7.07 24.52
N ALA A 503 -4.14 7.22 23.27
CA ALA A 503 -3.29 8.34 22.85
C ALA A 503 -4.14 9.52 22.38
N ALA A 504 -3.74 10.75 22.74
CA ALA A 504 -4.47 11.99 22.42
C ALA A 504 -4.71 12.21 20.92
N ASP A 505 -3.81 11.75 20.06
CA ASP A 505 -3.93 11.80 18.60
C ASP A 505 -4.14 10.40 17.98
N GLY A 506 -4.55 9.42 18.79
CA GLY A 506 -4.73 8.03 18.36
C GLY A 506 -3.45 7.33 17.90
N LYS A 507 -2.26 7.94 18.10
CA LYS A 507 -0.99 7.44 17.55
C LYS A 507 -0.27 6.52 18.53
N GLY A 508 -0.11 5.27 18.14
CA GLY A 508 0.75 4.30 18.82
C GLY A 508 2.12 4.18 18.14
N ARG A 509 2.60 2.93 18.04
CA ARG A 509 3.88 2.60 17.38
C ARG A 509 3.84 3.02 15.92
N GLY A 510 4.95 3.56 15.40
CA GLY A 510 5.12 3.82 13.98
C GLY A 510 4.91 2.56 13.12
N VAL A 511 4.39 2.76 11.92
CA VAL A 511 4.36 1.77 10.84
C VAL A 511 5.40 2.23 9.81
N ASP A 512 6.30 1.32 9.47
CA ASP A 512 7.30 1.53 8.42
C ASP A 512 6.86 0.79 7.15
N GLN A 513 7.26 1.32 5.98
CA GLN A 513 6.91 0.79 4.67
C GLN A 513 7.70 -0.47 4.31
#